data_AF-A0A804QVH0-F1
#
_entry.id   AF-A0A804QVH0-F1
#
_cell.length_a   1.000
_cell.length_b   1.000
_cell.length_c   1.000
_cell.angle_alpha   90.00
_cell.angle_beta   90.00
_cell.angle_gamma   90.00
#
_symmetry.space_group_name_H-M   'P 1'
#
loop_
_entity.id
_entity.type
_entity.pdbx_description
1 polymer ?
#
loop_
_entity_poly.entity_id
_entity_poly.type
_entity_poly.pdbx_seq_one_letter_code
_entity_poly.pdbx_strand_id
1 'polypeptide(L)'
;MKFSSSLQRVQEFQSKHDGLQHLIKDQDGGKQDGTTEKQLRAFKTELQVWSEQNAMLRGELQCRFASLCDIQEEITAALDDQYQAAKFQGEILNMQQENNRVSDELQAGLDHIKGLHAEVEQALAKLHKSVSLPPQQAGDDGGGDSSSPAHGGSSSNLGLVPSNKSNVPLQSFLFPAKPTPAKPKKTSLLARVTPVLPKQPVDMRFLAKLPR
;
A
#
# COMPACT_ATOMS: atom_id res chain seq x y z
N MET A 1 -21.43 4.49 10.91
CA MET A 1 -20.79 5.28 9.84
C MET A 1 -19.57 4.60 9.22
N LYS A 2 -18.51 4.24 9.97
CA LYS A 2 -17.24 3.75 9.37
C LYS A 2 -17.37 2.61 8.33
N PHE A 3 -18.23 1.61 8.58
CA PHE A 3 -18.45 0.51 7.63
C PHE A 3 -19.09 1.00 6.33
N SER A 4 -20.18 1.75 6.44
CA SER A 4 -20.84 2.38 5.29
C SER A 4 -19.88 3.26 4.48
N SER A 5 -19.04 4.07 5.15
CA SER A 5 -18.02 4.88 4.46
C SER A 5 -16.96 4.02 3.76
N SER A 6 -16.52 2.91 4.37
CA SER A 6 -15.57 1.99 3.76
C SER A 6 -16.16 1.31 2.51
N LEU A 7 -17.43 0.93 2.56
CA LEU A 7 -18.16 0.35 1.42
C LEU A 7 -18.38 1.38 0.29
N GLN A 8 -18.69 2.63 0.62
CA GLN A 8 -18.74 3.71 -0.37
C GLN A 8 -17.40 3.87 -1.10
N ARG A 9 -16.28 3.76 -0.39
CA ARG A 9 -14.94 3.86 -0.98
C ARG A 9 -14.70 2.82 -2.07
N VAL A 10 -15.29 1.62 -1.95
CA VAL A 10 -15.20 0.57 -2.99
C VAL A 10 -15.79 1.05 -4.32
N GLN A 11 -16.93 1.73 -4.28
CA GLN A 11 -17.58 2.28 -5.48
C GLN A 11 -16.77 3.43 -6.10
N GLU A 12 -16.14 4.25 -5.26
CA GLU A 12 -15.24 5.31 -5.72
C GLU A 12 -13.98 4.74 -6.39
N PHE A 13 -13.46 3.62 -5.89
CA PHE A 13 -12.35 2.92 -6.54
C PHE A 13 -12.72 2.35 -7.89
N GLN A 14 -13.91 1.77 -8.03
CA GLN A 14 -14.43 1.33 -9.32
C GLN A 14 -14.48 2.50 -10.32
N SER A 15 -15.09 3.61 -9.92
CA SER A 15 -15.20 4.81 -10.77
C SER A 15 -13.82 5.35 -11.17
N LYS A 16 -12.87 5.35 -10.23
CA LYS A 16 -11.49 5.78 -10.48
C LYS A 16 -10.76 4.83 -11.41
N HIS A 17 -10.95 3.52 -11.26
CA HIS A 17 -10.38 2.52 -12.15
C HIS A 17 -10.87 2.71 -13.59
N ASP A 18 -12.17 2.89 -13.77
CA ASP A 18 -12.78 3.10 -15.09
C ASP A 18 -12.21 4.36 -15.78
N GLY A 19 -12.03 5.43 -15.02
CA GLY A 19 -11.37 6.66 -15.51
C GLY A 19 -9.90 6.45 -15.91
N LEU A 20 -9.14 5.68 -15.12
CA LEU A 20 -7.76 5.32 -15.47
C LEU A 20 -7.70 4.40 -16.70
N GLN A 21 -8.66 3.49 -16.84
CA GLN A 21 -8.73 2.60 -17.98
C GLN A 21 -9.04 3.34 -19.29
N HIS A 22 -9.94 4.34 -19.25
CA HIS A 22 -10.18 5.23 -20.38
C HIS A 22 -8.92 6.01 -20.75
N LEU A 23 -8.22 6.55 -19.75
CA LEU A 23 -7.00 7.31 -19.95
C LEU A 23 -5.88 6.46 -20.58
N ILE A 24 -5.76 5.18 -20.23
CA ILE A 24 -4.80 4.25 -20.85
C ILE A 24 -5.16 3.99 -22.32
N LYS A 25 -6.46 3.85 -22.64
CA LYS A 25 -6.92 3.55 -24.01
C LYS A 25 -6.71 4.73 -24.96
N ASP A 26 -6.84 5.96 -24.48
CA ASP A 26 -6.68 7.16 -25.31
C ASP A 26 -5.20 7.54 -25.55
N GLN A 27 -4.27 7.00 -24.77
CA GLN A 27 -2.89 7.47 -24.70
C GLN A 27 -1.90 6.89 -25.71
N ASP A 28 -2.39 6.29 -26.80
CA ASP A 28 -1.54 5.82 -27.92
C ASP A 28 -0.67 6.95 -28.53
N GLY A 29 -0.96 8.23 -28.22
CA GLY A 29 -0.19 9.42 -28.59
C GLY A 29 0.94 9.83 -27.63
N GLY A 30 1.87 8.94 -27.28
CA GLY A 30 3.27 9.22 -26.89
C GLY A 30 3.65 10.19 -25.74
N LYS A 31 2.72 10.94 -25.12
CA LYS A 31 3.08 12.06 -24.22
C LYS A 31 2.73 11.88 -22.74
N GLN A 32 2.08 10.79 -22.36
CA GLN A 32 1.50 10.66 -21.01
C GLN A 32 1.77 9.31 -20.29
N ASP A 33 2.56 8.39 -20.87
CA ASP A 33 2.85 7.09 -20.26
C ASP A 33 3.38 7.24 -18.81
N GLY A 34 4.34 8.14 -18.60
CA GLY A 34 4.90 8.41 -17.27
C GLY A 34 3.94 9.09 -16.28
N THR A 35 2.87 9.76 -16.73
CA THR A 35 1.84 10.30 -15.82
C THR A 35 0.82 9.24 -15.43
N THR A 36 0.43 8.41 -16.39
CA THR A 36 -0.53 7.32 -16.20
C THR A 36 0.05 6.23 -15.33
N GLU A 37 1.31 5.85 -15.56
CA GLU A 37 2.03 4.91 -14.72
C GLU A 37 2.06 5.38 -13.26
N LYS A 38 2.35 6.67 -13.02
CA LYS A 38 2.33 7.26 -11.68
C LYS A 38 0.95 7.20 -11.04
N GLN A 39 -0.11 7.48 -11.80
CA GLN A 39 -1.48 7.40 -11.31
C GLN A 39 -1.90 5.96 -10.98
N LEU A 40 -1.54 4.99 -11.82
CA LEU A 40 -1.77 3.57 -11.55
C LEU A 40 -1.01 3.09 -10.31
N ARG A 41 0.25 3.51 -10.14
CA ARG A 41 1.03 3.19 -8.93
C ARG A 41 0.41 3.81 -7.67
N ALA A 42 -0.03 5.06 -7.74
CA ALA A 42 -0.73 5.70 -6.63
C ALA A 42 -2.04 4.99 -6.29
N PHE A 43 -2.81 4.64 -7.33
CA PHE A 43 -4.07 3.91 -7.17
C PHE A 43 -3.85 2.51 -6.58
N LYS A 44 -2.83 1.77 -7.02
CA LYS A 44 -2.43 0.50 -6.42
C LYS A 44 -2.18 0.63 -4.91
N THR A 45 -1.44 1.65 -4.49
CA THR A 45 -1.21 1.92 -3.07
C THR A 45 -2.50 2.23 -2.32
N GLU A 46 -3.42 3.00 -2.91
CA GLU A 46 -4.73 3.27 -2.30
C GLU A 46 -5.56 1.99 -2.10
N LEU A 47 -5.57 1.09 -3.08
CA LEU A 47 -6.24 -0.22 -2.96
C LEU A 47 -5.62 -1.08 -1.86
N GLN A 48 -4.30 -1.06 -1.72
CA GLN A 48 -3.59 -1.77 -0.66
C GLN A 48 -3.94 -1.21 0.73
N VAL A 49 -3.87 0.11 0.90
CA VAL A 49 -4.23 0.77 2.17
C VAL A 49 -5.67 0.47 2.57
N TRP A 50 -6.61 0.49 1.61
CA TRP A 50 -7.98 0.11 1.92
C TRP A 50 -8.10 -1.36 2.31
N SER A 51 -7.33 -2.27 1.69
CA SER A 51 -7.33 -3.69 2.05
C SER A 51 -6.86 -3.92 3.49
N GLU A 52 -5.83 -3.19 3.92
CA GLU A 52 -5.35 -3.18 5.30
C GLU A 52 -6.41 -2.61 6.26
N GLN A 53 -7.07 -1.51 5.87
CA GLN A 53 -8.17 -0.92 6.65
C GLN A 53 -9.36 -1.88 6.77
N ASN A 54 -9.73 -2.57 5.70
CA ASN A 54 -10.80 -3.55 5.69
C ASN A 54 -10.49 -4.70 6.64
N ALA A 55 -9.24 -5.17 6.70
CA ALA A 55 -8.82 -6.18 7.67
C ALA A 55 -9.01 -5.72 9.12
N MET A 56 -8.67 -4.46 9.43
CA MET A 56 -8.92 -3.88 10.76
C MET A 56 -10.42 -3.83 11.09
N LEU A 57 -11.25 -3.37 10.15
CA LEU A 57 -12.71 -3.30 10.34
C LEU A 57 -13.33 -4.68 10.58
N ARG A 58 -12.87 -5.71 9.88
CA ARG A 58 -13.31 -7.10 10.11
C ARG A 58 -12.89 -7.60 11.49
N GLY A 59 -11.69 -7.30 11.94
CA GLY A 59 -11.25 -7.63 13.30
C GLY A 59 -12.13 -6.98 14.37
N GLU A 60 -12.51 -5.72 14.19
CA GLU A 60 -13.44 -5.05 15.10
C GLU A 60 -14.84 -5.67 15.10
N LEU A 61 -15.36 -6.08 13.93
CA LEU A 61 -16.65 -6.78 13.83
C LEU A 61 -16.62 -8.11 14.57
N GLN A 62 -15.52 -8.85 14.45
CA GLN A 62 -15.32 -10.10 15.18
C GLN A 62 -15.29 -9.88 16.70
N CYS A 63 -14.57 -8.88 17.19
CA CYS A 63 -14.57 -8.54 18.62
C CYS A 63 -15.96 -8.15 19.12
N ARG A 64 -16.72 -7.39 18.33
CA ARG A 64 -18.12 -7.04 18.66
C ARG A 64 -19.01 -8.27 18.69
N PHE A 65 -18.83 -9.19 17.75
CA PHE A 65 -19.61 -10.42 17.71
C PHE A 65 -19.35 -11.28 18.95
N ALA A 66 -18.09 -11.48 19.31
CA ALA A 66 -17.71 -12.19 20.53
C ALA A 66 -18.36 -11.57 21.78
N SER A 67 -18.26 -10.24 21.92
CA SER A 67 -18.91 -9.53 23.04
C SER A 67 -20.44 -9.68 23.04
N LEU A 68 -21.08 -9.72 21.88
CA LEU A 68 -22.53 -9.99 21.80
C LEU A 68 -22.88 -11.41 22.24
N CYS A 69 -22.03 -12.40 21.97
CA CYS A 69 -22.19 -13.76 22.48
C CYS A 69 -22.05 -13.78 24.01
N ASP A 70 -21.02 -13.13 24.57
CA ASP A 70 -20.82 -13.07 26.02
C ASP A 70 -22.03 -12.43 26.73
N ILE A 71 -22.53 -11.30 26.19
CA ILE A 71 -23.73 -10.63 26.72
C ILE A 71 -24.97 -11.54 26.63
N GLN A 72 -25.11 -12.33 25.56
CA GLN A 72 -26.22 -13.27 25.41
C GLN A 72 -26.20 -14.33 26.53
N GLU A 73 -25.03 -14.86 26.85
CA GLU A 73 -24.83 -15.81 27.93
C GLU A 73 -25.15 -15.17 29.29
N GLU A 74 -24.67 -13.96 29.54
CA GLU A 74 -24.94 -13.22 30.78
C GLU A 74 -26.43 -12.93 30.98
N ILE A 75 -27.14 -12.50 29.94
CA ILE A 75 -28.59 -12.24 30.01
C ILE A 75 -29.37 -13.52 30.30
N THR A 76 -28.97 -14.62 29.67
CA THR A 76 -29.61 -15.93 29.89
C THR A 76 -29.41 -16.43 31.31
N ALA A 77 -28.27 -16.11 31.93
CA ALA A 77 -27.97 -16.49 33.31
C ALA A 77 -28.59 -15.56 34.37
N ALA A 78 -28.75 -14.26 34.06
CA ALA A 78 -29.12 -13.25 35.05
C ALA A 78 -30.63 -12.99 35.17
N LEU A 79 -31.43 -13.34 34.17
CA LEU A 79 -32.85 -13.00 34.13
C LEU A 79 -33.74 -14.18 34.50
N ASP A 80 -34.42 -14.07 35.64
CA ASP A 80 -35.53 -14.96 36.03
C ASP A 80 -36.81 -14.65 35.22
N ASP A 81 -36.97 -13.40 34.77
CA ASP A 81 -38.10 -12.98 33.95
C ASP A 81 -37.91 -13.39 32.48
N GLN A 82 -38.58 -14.49 32.13
CA GLN A 82 -38.58 -15.07 30.79
C GLN A 82 -38.97 -14.06 29.69
N TYR A 83 -39.84 -13.08 29.99
CA TYR A 83 -40.25 -12.10 28.99
C TYR A 83 -39.12 -11.11 28.67
N GLN A 84 -38.42 -10.59 29.70
CA GLN A 84 -37.29 -9.69 29.48
C GLN A 84 -36.13 -10.43 28.81
N ALA A 85 -35.84 -11.66 29.24
CA ALA A 85 -34.82 -12.50 28.63
C ALA A 85 -35.10 -12.71 27.13
N ALA A 86 -36.33 -13.06 26.76
CA ALA A 86 -36.72 -13.26 25.36
C ALA A 86 -36.59 -11.98 24.52
N LYS A 87 -36.98 -10.82 25.07
CA LYS A 87 -36.85 -9.53 24.37
C LYS A 87 -35.38 -9.22 24.06
N PHE A 88 -34.51 -9.27 25.07
CA PHE A 88 -33.09 -8.98 24.87
C PHE A 88 -32.41 -10.01 23.97
N GLN A 89 -32.82 -11.28 24.05
CA GLN A 89 -32.32 -12.31 23.15
C GLN A 89 -32.62 -12.00 21.68
N GLY A 90 -33.83 -11.50 21.38
CA GLY A 90 -34.19 -11.05 20.03
C GLY A 90 -33.38 -9.84 19.56
N GLU A 91 -33.13 -8.87 20.43
CA GLU A 91 -32.30 -7.70 20.10
C GLU A 91 -30.84 -8.09 19.82
N ILE A 92 -30.24 -8.96 20.65
CA ILE A 92 -28.89 -9.47 20.44
C ILE A 92 -28.79 -10.26 19.14
N LEU A 93 -29.76 -11.13 18.87
CA LEU A 93 -29.80 -11.90 17.62
C LEU A 93 -29.85 -10.97 16.40
N ASN A 94 -30.66 -9.91 16.46
CA ASN A 94 -30.71 -8.90 15.41
C ASN A 94 -29.36 -8.17 15.22
N MET A 95 -28.69 -7.81 16.32
CA MET A 95 -27.36 -7.19 16.25
C MET A 95 -26.28 -8.14 15.69
N GLN A 96 -26.34 -9.43 16.02
CA GLN A 96 -25.46 -10.46 15.49
C GLN A 96 -25.67 -10.63 13.96
N GLN A 97 -26.92 -10.67 13.51
CA GLN A 97 -27.26 -10.77 12.09
C GLN A 97 -26.76 -9.56 11.30
N GLU A 98 -26.96 -8.34 11.82
CA GLU A 98 -26.45 -7.13 11.18
C GLU A 98 -24.91 -7.13 11.12
N ASN A 99 -24.24 -7.60 12.18
CA ASN A 99 -22.77 -7.73 12.17
C ASN A 99 -22.30 -8.69 11.07
N ASN A 100 -22.94 -9.85 10.93
CA ASN A 100 -22.66 -10.80 9.86
C ASN A 100 -22.92 -10.21 8.47
N ARG A 101 -24.06 -9.52 8.30
CA ARG A 101 -24.39 -8.81 7.05
C ARG A 101 -23.29 -7.83 6.65
N VAL A 102 -22.82 -7.00 7.59
CA VAL A 102 -21.72 -6.06 7.31
C VAL A 102 -20.42 -6.80 7.01
N SER A 103 -20.13 -7.89 7.70
CA SER A 103 -18.96 -8.74 7.42
C SER A 103 -19.00 -9.29 5.99
N ASP A 104 -20.15 -9.74 5.50
CA ASP A 104 -20.33 -10.24 4.14
C ASP A 104 -20.16 -9.13 3.10
N GLU A 105 -20.71 -7.94 3.35
CA GLU A 105 -20.53 -6.78 2.49
C GLU A 105 -19.04 -6.35 2.40
N LEU A 106 -18.32 -6.35 3.52
CA LEU A 106 -16.88 -6.07 3.54
C LEU A 106 -16.07 -7.15 2.83
N GLN A 107 -16.51 -8.41 2.88
CA GLN A 107 -15.87 -9.51 2.15
C GLN A 107 -16.07 -9.37 0.65
N ALA A 108 -17.30 -9.10 0.21
CA ALA A 108 -17.62 -8.84 -1.19
C ALA A 108 -16.83 -7.63 -1.72
N GLY A 109 -16.73 -6.55 -0.93
CA GLY A 109 -15.89 -5.41 -1.24
C GLY A 109 -14.42 -5.79 -1.42
N LEU A 110 -13.87 -6.61 -0.51
CA LEU A 110 -12.48 -7.08 -0.61
C LEU A 110 -12.23 -7.89 -1.88
N ASP A 111 -13.14 -8.78 -2.24
CA ASP A 111 -12.98 -9.60 -3.44
C ASP A 111 -13.06 -8.76 -4.72
N HIS A 112 -13.90 -7.72 -4.72
CA HIS A 112 -13.91 -6.72 -5.80
C HIS A 112 -12.57 -5.96 -5.88
N ILE A 113 -12.03 -5.48 -4.75
CA ILE A 113 -10.73 -4.78 -4.70
C ILE A 113 -9.58 -5.67 -5.16
N LYS A 114 -9.60 -6.98 -4.86
CA LYS A 114 -8.61 -7.93 -5.39
C LYS A 114 -8.65 -8.01 -6.93
N GLY A 115 -9.86 -7.99 -7.51
CA GLY A 115 -10.04 -7.91 -8.96
C GLY A 115 -9.39 -6.65 -9.54
N LEU A 116 -9.73 -5.48 -8.99
CA LEU A 116 -9.13 -4.21 -9.40
C LEU A 116 -7.60 -4.20 -9.25
N HIS A 117 -7.07 -4.77 -8.16
CA HIS A 117 -5.63 -4.86 -7.96
C HIS A 117 -4.97 -5.69 -9.07
N ALA A 118 -5.56 -6.82 -9.47
CA ALA A 118 -5.04 -7.64 -10.56
C ALA A 118 -5.07 -6.90 -11.91
N GLU A 119 -6.12 -6.14 -12.19
CA GLU A 119 -6.23 -5.33 -13.41
C GLU A 119 -5.19 -4.20 -13.46
N VAL A 120 -4.98 -3.51 -12.33
CA VAL A 120 -3.96 -2.44 -12.21
C VAL A 120 -2.55 -3.01 -12.36
N GLU A 121 -2.25 -4.16 -11.77
CA GLU A 121 -0.97 -4.86 -11.96
C GLU A 121 -0.76 -5.24 -13.42
N GLN A 122 -1.80 -5.75 -14.09
CA GLN A 122 -1.74 -6.08 -15.51
C GLN A 122 -1.50 -4.83 -16.37
N ALA A 123 -2.15 -3.71 -16.06
CA ALA A 123 -1.95 -2.44 -16.75
C ALA A 123 -0.51 -1.95 -16.59
N LEU A 124 0.02 -1.92 -15.36
CA LEU A 124 1.41 -1.53 -15.10
C LEU A 124 2.42 -2.42 -15.83
N ALA A 125 2.18 -3.74 -15.90
CA ALA A 125 3.03 -4.66 -16.64
C ALA A 125 3.02 -4.38 -18.15
N LYS A 126 1.88 -4.02 -18.72
CA LYS A 126 1.74 -3.65 -20.14
C LYS A 126 2.53 -2.37 -20.46
N LEU A 127 2.41 -1.33 -19.62
CA LEU A 127 3.16 -0.07 -19.78
C LEU A 127 4.67 -0.31 -19.72
N HIS A 128 5.13 -1.17 -18.80
CA HIS A 128 6.56 -1.49 -18.72
C HIS A 128 7.09 -2.26 -19.95
N LYS A 129 6.26 -3.11 -20.56
CA LYS A 129 6.61 -3.84 -21.78
C LYS A 129 6.71 -2.93 -23.00
N SER A 130 5.81 -1.93 -23.14
CA SER A 130 5.87 -0.97 -24.26
C SER A 130 7.12 -0.09 -24.22
N VAL A 131 7.64 0.23 -23.02
CA VAL A 131 8.90 0.99 -22.88
C VAL A 131 10.14 0.14 -23.20
N SER A 132 10.06 -1.18 -23.05
CA SER A 132 11.22 -2.09 -23.16
C SER A 132 11.50 -2.61 -24.57
N LEU A 133 10.79 -2.16 -25.62
CA LEU A 133 11.07 -2.52 -27.01
C LEU A 133 11.92 -1.44 -27.70
N PRO A 134 13.27 -1.54 -27.71
CA PRO A 134 14.07 -0.76 -28.64
C PRO A 134 13.79 -1.21 -30.08
N PRO A 135 13.84 -0.30 -31.08
CA PRO A 135 13.61 -0.67 -32.47
C PRO A 135 14.75 -1.57 -32.93
N GLN A 136 14.46 -2.88 -33.05
CA GLN A 136 15.29 -3.76 -33.85
C GLN A 136 15.05 -3.36 -35.31
N GLN A 137 15.83 -2.40 -35.80
CA GLN A 137 15.93 -2.11 -37.22
C GLN A 137 16.40 -3.39 -37.91
N ALA A 138 15.47 -4.04 -38.60
CA ALA A 138 15.76 -5.02 -39.62
C ALA A 138 16.36 -4.28 -40.83
N GLY A 139 17.68 -4.09 -40.85
CA GLY A 139 18.44 -4.22 -42.10
C GLY A 139 18.84 -5.71 -42.16
N ASP A 140 18.57 -6.49 -43.19
CA ASP A 140 18.69 -6.23 -44.63
C ASP A 140 20.02 -5.55 -44.98
N ASP A 141 21.12 -6.28 -44.76
CA ASP A 141 22.18 -6.37 -45.77
C ASP A 141 22.95 -7.68 -45.57
N GLY A 142 23.30 -8.31 -46.69
CA GLY A 142 23.77 -9.68 -46.75
C GLY A 142 25.24 -9.89 -46.41
N GLY A 143 25.59 -11.18 -46.37
CA GLY A 143 26.86 -11.72 -46.89
C GLY A 143 28.14 -11.32 -46.16
N GLY A 144 28.71 -12.25 -45.39
CA GLY A 144 30.09 -12.09 -44.93
C GLY A 144 30.50 -13.12 -43.89
N ASP A 145 30.73 -14.36 -44.35
CA ASP A 145 31.41 -15.40 -43.57
C ASP A 145 32.79 -14.89 -43.10
N SER A 146 33.02 -14.93 -41.78
CA SER A 146 34.37 -14.99 -41.22
C SER A 146 34.35 -15.64 -39.86
N SER A 147 34.71 -16.91 -39.88
CA SER A 147 35.06 -17.77 -38.75
C SER A 147 36.15 -17.15 -37.86
N SER A 148 35.91 -17.09 -36.56
CA SER A 148 36.95 -17.12 -35.52
C SER A 148 36.36 -17.62 -34.20
N PRO A 149 36.55 -18.91 -33.86
CA PRO A 149 36.26 -19.46 -32.55
C PRO A 149 37.54 -19.48 -31.69
N ALA A 150 37.50 -18.89 -30.49
CA ALA A 150 38.20 -19.37 -29.27
C ALA A 150 38.31 -18.27 -28.19
N HIS A 151 38.28 -18.74 -26.93
CA HIS A 151 38.47 -18.02 -25.66
C HIS A 151 37.25 -17.20 -25.22
N GLY A 152 36.49 -17.57 -24.19
CA GLY A 152 36.90 -18.13 -22.90
C GLY A 152 36.82 -17.01 -21.86
N GLY A 153 35.91 -17.11 -20.88
CA GLY A 153 35.88 -16.14 -19.78
C GLY A 153 34.48 -15.85 -19.24
N SER A 154 34.10 -16.63 -18.24
CA SER A 154 32.94 -16.46 -17.38
C SER A 154 32.89 -15.07 -16.73
N SER A 155 31.88 -14.27 -17.06
CA SER A 155 31.26 -13.33 -16.11
C SER A 155 29.87 -12.97 -16.61
N SER A 156 28.90 -13.49 -15.89
CA SER A 156 27.48 -13.19 -16.00
C SER A 156 27.24 -11.69 -15.89
N ASN A 157 27.20 -11.01 -17.03
CA ASN A 157 26.63 -9.67 -17.12
C ASN A 157 25.12 -9.82 -17.03
N LEU A 158 24.61 -9.92 -15.80
CA LEU A 158 23.21 -9.62 -15.51
C LEU A 158 22.92 -8.23 -16.07
N GLY A 159 21.97 -8.22 -17.00
CA GLY A 159 21.79 -7.20 -18.03
C GLY A 159 21.81 -5.77 -17.51
N LEU A 160 22.51 -4.94 -18.27
CA LEU A 160 22.50 -3.50 -18.18
C LEU A 160 21.06 -3.00 -18.36
N VAL A 161 20.39 -2.62 -17.27
CA VAL A 161 19.36 -1.60 -17.35
C VAL A 161 20.10 -0.27 -17.56
N PRO A 162 19.82 0.49 -18.64
CA PRO A 162 20.39 1.82 -18.84
C PRO A 162 19.72 2.80 -17.88
N SER A 163 20.06 2.73 -16.58
CA SER A 163 19.62 3.71 -15.59
C SER A 163 20.48 4.96 -15.74
N ASN A 164 19.98 5.88 -16.57
CA ASN A 164 20.51 7.22 -16.82
C ASN A 164 20.31 8.15 -15.59
N LYS A 165 20.72 7.70 -14.40
CA LYS A 165 20.50 8.36 -13.12
C LYS A 165 21.79 8.22 -12.33
N SER A 166 22.52 9.33 -12.25
CA SER A 166 23.71 9.57 -11.41
C SER A 166 23.97 8.47 -10.40
N ASN A 167 24.95 7.62 -10.70
CA ASN A 167 25.32 6.49 -9.86
C ASN A 167 26.03 7.03 -8.61
N VAL A 168 25.26 7.47 -7.62
CA VAL A 168 25.77 7.86 -6.30
C VAL A 168 25.84 6.55 -5.50
N PRO A 169 27.05 6.03 -5.20
CA PRO A 169 27.17 4.75 -4.51
C PRO A 169 26.41 4.80 -3.18
N LEU A 170 25.65 3.75 -2.84
CA LEU A 170 24.93 3.63 -1.56
C LEU A 170 25.82 3.96 -0.34
N GLN A 171 27.10 3.62 -0.42
CA GLN A 171 28.11 3.91 0.61
C GLN A 171 28.27 5.41 0.92
N SER A 172 28.02 6.30 -0.06
CA SER A 172 28.10 7.76 0.14
C SER A 172 26.92 8.34 0.94
N PHE A 173 25.78 7.63 0.98
CA PHE A 173 24.65 7.99 1.85
C PHE A 173 24.85 7.50 3.29
N LEU A 174 25.42 6.30 3.46
CA LEU A 174 25.66 5.72 4.78
C LEU A 174 26.83 6.38 5.51
N PHE A 175 27.88 6.77 4.78
CA PHE A 175 29.07 7.37 5.35
C PHE A 175 29.34 8.72 4.68
N PRO A 176 28.88 9.83 5.27
CA PRO A 176 29.26 11.16 4.82
C PRO A 176 30.79 11.25 4.78
N ALA A 177 31.34 11.59 3.61
CA ALA A 177 32.78 11.72 3.45
C ALA A 177 33.33 12.70 4.50
N LYS A 178 34.40 12.28 5.20
CA LYS A 178 35.07 13.09 6.22
C LYS A 178 35.49 14.43 5.61
N PRO A 179 35.22 15.57 6.28
CA PRO A 179 35.43 16.89 5.71
C PRO A 179 36.91 17.16 5.43
N THR A 180 37.27 17.28 4.15
CA THR A 180 38.57 17.83 3.73
C THR A 180 38.52 19.36 3.79
N PRO A 181 39.58 20.05 4.28
CA PRO A 181 39.54 21.47 4.64
C PRO A 181 39.51 22.49 3.48
N ALA A 182 39.14 22.12 2.25
CA ALA A 182 39.38 22.98 1.08
C ALA A 182 38.16 23.59 0.37
N LYS A 183 36.91 23.41 0.84
CA LYS A 183 35.74 24.05 0.17
C LYS A 183 34.68 24.55 1.16
N PRO A 184 34.11 25.75 0.94
CA PRO A 184 33.11 26.35 1.82
C PRO A 184 31.84 25.48 1.90
N LYS A 185 31.39 25.24 3.13
CA LYS A 185 30.20 24.44 3.46
C LYS A 185 28.95 25.10 2.87
N LYS A 186 28.36 24.49 1.84
CA LYS A 186 26.98 24.81 1.44
C LYS A 186 26.07 24.36 2.58
N THR A 187 25.27 25.28 3.12
CA THR A 187 24.26 24.98 4.15
C THR A 187 23.27 23.98 3.56
N SER A 188 23.28 22.74 4.06
CA SER A 188 22.37 21.70 3.59
C SER A 188 20.95 22.03 4.04
N LEU A 189 19.99 22.01 3.11
CA LEU A 189 18.55 22.19 3.40
C LEU A 189 18.03 21.16 4.42
N LEU A 190 18.66 19.98 4.51
CA LEU A 190 18.27 18.93 5.45
C LEU A 190 18.60 19.25 6.92
N ALA A 191 19.46 20.25 7.19
CA ALA A 191 19.70 20.70 8.56
C ALA A 191 18.45 21.28 9.24
N ARG A 192 17.37 21.54 8.48
CA ARG A 192 16.09 22.04 9.01
C ARG A 192 15.13 20.95 9.48
N VAL A 193 15.42 19.66 9.29
CA VAL A 193 14.43 18.59 9.54
C VAL A 193 14.58 17.90 10.90
N THR A 194 15.61 18.22 11.70
CA THR A 194 15.69 17.65 13.05
C THR A 194 14.95 18.53 14.04
N PRO A 195 13.79 18.12 14.57
CA PRO A 195 13.21 18.79 15.73
C PRO A 195 14.19 18.64 16.90
N VAL A 196 14.80 19.74 17.32
CA VAL A 196 15.51 19.81 18.60
C VAL A 196 14.44 19.73 19.67
N LEU A 197 14.26 18.54 20.26
CA LEU A 197 13.47 18.37 21.47
C LEU A 197 14.18 19.11 22.60
N PRO A 198 13.61 20.18 23.18
CA PRO A 198 14.18 20.77 24.37
C PRO A 198 14.18 19.72 25.48
N LYS A 199 15.37 19.42 26.02
CA LYS A 199 15.52 18.63 27.25
C LYS A 199 14.88 19.43 28.38
N GLN A 200 13.60 19.20 28.62
CA GLN A 200 12.93 19.73 29.78
C GLN A 200 13.49 18.99 31.02
N PRO A 201 14.12 19.68 31.98
CA PRO A 201 14.57 19.03 33.21
C PRO A 201 13.35 18.40 33.89
N VAL A 202 13.35 17.07 33.99
CA VAL A 202 12.32 16.32 34.68
C VAL A 202 12.45 16.64 36.16
N ASP A 203 11.49 17.40 36.66
CA ASP A 203 11.39 17.78 38.05
C ASP A 203 10.84 16.61 38.87
N MET A 204 11.74 15.81 39.47
CA MET A 204 11.43 14.55 40.16
C MET A 204 10.67 14.72 41.49
N ARG A 205 10.19 15.92 41.82
CA ARG A 205 9.54 16.23 43.11
C ARG A 205 8.20 15.51 43.31
N PHE A 206 7.59 14.97 42.24
CA PHE A 206 6.31 14.26 42.35
C PHE A 206 6.45 12.80 42.81
N LEU A 207 7.63 12.19 42.66
CA LEU A 207 7.85 10.80 43.12
C LEU A 207 7.97 10.68 44.65
N ALA A 208 8.19 11.79 45.36
CA ALA A 208 8.24 11.80 46.82
C ALA A 208 6.86 11.71 47.50
N LYS A 209 5.76 11.73 46.73
CA LYS A 209 4.38 11.69 47.27
C LYS A 209 3.65 10.37 47.05
N LEU A 210 4.35 9.32 46.62
CA LEU A 210 3.75 7.98 46.60
C LEU A 210 3.65 7.45 48.04
N PRO A 211 2.44 7.12 48.52
CA PRO A 211 2.25 6.48 49.82
C PRO A 211 2.97 5.13 49.82
N ARG A 212 3.67 4.86 50.92
CA ARG A 212 4.22 3.54 51.24
C ARG A 212 3.11 2.57 51.61
#